data_AF-A0A329MVG2-F1
#
_entry.id   AF-A0A329MVG2-F1
#
_cell.length_a   1.000
_cell.length_b   1.000
_cell.length_c   1.000
_cell.angle_alpha   90.00
_cell.angle_beta   90.00
_cell.angle_gamma   90.00
#
_symmetry.space_group_name_H-M   'P 1'
#
loop_
_entity.id
_entity.type
_entity.pdbx_description
1 polymer ?
#
loop_
_entity_poly.entity_id
_entity_poly.type
_entity_poly.pdbx_seq_one_letter_code
_entity_poly.pdbx_strand_id
1 'polypeptide(L)'
;MEKRSIMKKWKKHAVIPALLAAIGIISAIAFDTFKMRDDGTFYIQDLQGSRETIRDITFSGELKDGYHRTRFRIEQGEVRTRTELFKQPEYARANRYSPGAPKQMGETEYEVHGSLAFEITSREIVNGIPIPAGVANVTPGIFYSDSARQDNSSRYTNPLEYGLAKVGDRVFFTVPVSADFQGASGIYELNFYEWGRVPTEEKPVPRKIAEIGLEANQSGQGSGLEILGMEAVGSKLAVLIAEDNRLKIRGFDSESGEQLGEAVIPEFRLVGRTGDQQTEQAEAKNLEVYHETYTAFVDPERNILNLSFNASPSEPGELKRMLVSFDFSDGVRMVNKLQWTIEDGDEDNFSGMMSMGYRDGKLYVLKTLRERDDQERYAYDILRPKRFLIYAFEGSELIYKGELKTDLNDDIIRAMNLAPARGGFSYDQKEYRFFDQLKVE
;
A
#
# COMPACT_ATOMS: atom_id res chain seq x y z
N MET A 1 47.49 57.43 32.78
CA MET A 1 46.18 57.74 32.16
C MET A 1 45.80 56.78 31.01
N GLU A 2 46.75 55.98 30.50
CA GLU A 2 46.60 55.08 29.34
C GLU A 2 45.78 53.80 29.60
N LYS A 3 45.87 53.20 30.81
CA LYS A 3 45.10 51.99 31.19
C LYS A 3 43.58 52.18 31.14
N ARG A 4 43.07 53.40 31.38
CA ARG A 4 41.62 53.71 31.29
C ARG A 4 41.11 53.77 29.84
N SER A 5 41.99 54.04 28.87
CA SER A 5 41.63 54.09 27.44
C SER A 5 41.46 52.69 26.85
N ILE A 6 42.34 51.76 27.22
CA ILE A 6 42.28 50.35 26.78
C ILE A 6 41.03 49.65 27.34
N MET A 7 40.70 49.86 28.63
CA MET A 7 39.47 49.30 29.23
C MET A 7 38.18 49.82 28.57
N LYS A 8 38.14 51.09 28.13
CA LYS A 8 36.98 51.64 27.40
C LYS A 8 36.84 51.04 26.00
N LYS A 9 37.94 50.74 25.31
CA LYS A 9 37.93 50.03 24.02
C LYS A 9 37.49 48.57 24.18
N TRP A 10 37.98 47.87 25.21
CA TRP A 10 37.56 46.49 25.52
C TRP A 10 36.08 46.38 25.88
N LYS A 11 35.52 47.34 26.63
CA LYS A 11 34.07 47.37 26.91
C LYS A 11 33.20 47.55 25.66
N LYS A 12 33.72 48.18 24.59
CA LYS A 12 33.03 48.28 23.30
C LYS A 12 33.13 47.02 22.45
N HIS A 13 34.04 46.11 22.79
CA HIS A 13 34.28 44.85 22.06
C HIS A 13 33.97 43.59 22.87
N ALA A 14 33.51 43.70 24.13
CA ALA A 14 33.11 42.57 24.97
C ALA A 14 31.97 41.73 24.35
N VAL A 15 31.21 42.32 23.43
CA VAL A 15 30.19 41.64 22.62
C VAL A 15 30.83 40.57 21.72
N ILE A 16 32.06 40.76 21.24
CA ILE A 16 32.72 39.83 20.31
C ILE A 16 33.06 38.50 21.01
N PRO A 17 33.76 38.47 22.18
CA PRO A 17 33.96 37.22 22.93
C PRO A 17 32.65 36.55 23.35
N ALA A 18 31.63 37.33 23.74
CA ALA A 18 30.32 36.79 24.11
C ALA A 18 29.63 36.11 22.91
N LEU A 19 29.68 36.74 21.73
CA LEU A 19 29.16 36.16 20.49
C LEU A 19 29.91 34.88 20.10
N LEU A 20 31.24 34.89 20.17
CA LEU A 20 32.05 33.69 19.88
C LEU A 20 31.75 32.55 20.85
N ALA A 21 31.59 32.84 22.15
CA ALA A 21 31.19 31.85 23.14
C ALA A 21 29.78 31.30 22.85
N ALA A 22 28.83 32.16 22.49
CA ALA A 22 27.48 31.74 22.11
C ALA A 22 27.49 30.85 20.86
N ILE A 23 28.25 31.21 19.81
CA ILE A 23 28.42 30.39 18.61
C ILE A 23 29.04 29.04 18.96
N GLY A 24 30.06 29.03 19.84
CA GLY A 24 30.69 27.80 20.32
C GLY A 24 29.71 26.87 21.03
N ILE A 25 28.88 27.41 21.93
CA ILE A 25 27.85 26.65 22.65
C ILE A 25 26.79 26.12 21.68
N ILE A 26 26.27 26.96 20.78
CA ILE A 26 25.28 26.55 19.78
C ILE A 26 25.86 25.45 18.88
N SER A 27 27.11 25.58 18.45
CA SER A 27 27.77 24.58 17.60
C SER A 27 28.00 23.27 18.32
N ALA A 28 28.36 23.31 19.61
CA ALA A 28 28.51 22.10 20.43
C ALA A 28 27.18 21.38 20.62
N ILE A 29 26.10 22.11 20.94
CA ILE A 29 24.74 21.55 21.08
C ILE A 29 24.29 20.96 19.74
N ALA A 30 24.43 21.70 18.64
CA ALA A 30 24.04 21.23 17.32
C ALA A 30 24.81 19.98 16.90
N PHE A 31 26.12 19.92 17.17
CA PHE A 31 26.95 18.74 16.89
C PHE A 31 26.52 17.53 17.72
N ASP A 32 26.25 17.72 19.01
CA ASP A 32 25.83 16.65 19.92
C ASP A 32 24.44 16.11 19.53
N THR A 33 23.47 17.00 19.30
CA THR A 33 22.13 16.62 18.80
C THR A 33 22.22 15.89 17.46
N PHE A 34 23.08 16.35 16.55
CA PHE A 34 23.27 15.69 15.26
C PHE A 34 23.90 14.31 15.40
N LYS A 35 24.79 14.11 16.38
CA LYS A 35 25.39 12.80 16.67
C LYS A 35 24.36 11.82 17.26
N MET A 36 23.45 12.32 18.09
CA MET A 36 22.39 11.51 18.73
C MET A 36 21.24 11.12 17.79
N ARG A 37 21.21 11.61 16.55
CA ARG A 37 20.10 11.33 15.61
C ARG A 37 19.90 9.84 15.32
N ASP A 38 20.97 9.05 15.45
CA ASP A 38 21.00 7.63 15.16
C ASP A 38 20.80 6.78 16.44
N ASP A 39 20.68 7.42 17.62
CA ASP A 39 20.48 6.77 18.92
C ASP A 39 18.99 6.47 19.24
N GLY A 40 18.15 6.45 18.20
CA GLY A 40 16.74 6.06 18.34
C GLY A 40 16.58 4.60 18.76
N THR A 41 15.50 4.28 19.48
CA THR A 41 15.23 2.90 19.90
C THR A 41 14.84 2.07 18.69
N PHE A 42 15.63 1.06 18.34
CA PHE A 42 15.30 0.07 17.31
C PHE A 42 15.87 -1.30 17.69
N TYR A 43 15.00 -2.26 17.97
CA TYR A 43 15.41 -3.65 18.17
C TYR A 43 14.25 -4.60 17.87
N ILE A 44 14.58 -5.86 17.58
CA ILE A 44 13.57 -6.91 17.43
C ILE A 44 13.35 -7.56 18.79
N GLN A 45 12.09 -7.62 19.20
CA GLN A 45 11.63 -8.48 20.28
C GLN A 45 11.03 -9.75 19.67
N ASP A 46 11.59 -10.91 19.99
CA ASP A 46 11.02 -12.18 19.57
C ASP A 46 9.80 -12.50 20.43
N LEU A 47 8.67 -12.83 19.79
CA LEU A 47 7.41 -13.15 20.45
C LEU A 47 7.06 -14.63 20.33
N GLN A 48 7.42 -15.27 19.22
CA GLN A 48 7.24 -16.71 18.98
C GLN A 48 8.27 -17.23 17.98
N GLY A 49 8.72 -18.48 18.16
CA GLY A 49 9.67 -19.13 17.26
C GLY A 49 11.11 -18.66 17.45
N SER A 50 11.97 -19.02 16.50
CA SER A 50 13.40 -18.65 16.51
C SER A 50 13.70 -17.56 15.49
N ARG A 51 14.49 -16.56 15.89
CA ARG A 51 14.98 -15.51 14.98
C ARG A 51 15.81 -16.05 13.82
N GLU A 52 16.37 -17.25 13.97
CA GLU A 52 17.08 -17.96 12.89
C GLU A 52 16.21 -18.09 11.62
N THR A 53 14.88 -18.17 11.76
CA THR A 53 13.93 -18.25 10.65
C THR A 53 14.02 -17.07 9.68
N ILE A 54 14.46 -15.90 10.14
CA ILE A 54 14.55 -14.68 9.34
C ILE A 54 15.98 -14.26 9.02
N ARG A 55 16.99 -15.09 9.27
CA ARG A 55 18.40 -14.70 9.04
C ARG A 55 18.77 -14.56 7.58
N ASP A 56 18.15 -15.35 6.72
CA ASP A 56 18.44 -15.39 5.28
C ASP A 56 17.60 -14.39 4.46
N ILE A 57 16.78 -13.59 5.14
CA ILE A 57 15.91 -12.58 4.53
C ILE A 57 16.31 -11.21 5.03
N THR A 58 16.20 -10.22 4.14
CA THR A 58 16.33 -8.82 4.53
C THR A 58 14.95 -8.19 4.62
N PHE A 59 14.64 -7.55 5.74
CA PHE A 59 13.50 -6.63 5.81
C PHE A 59 14.01 -5.21 5.82
N SER A 60 13.36 -4.30 5.11
CA SER A 60 13.70 -2.89 5.16
C SER A 60 12.48 -2.00 5.11
N GLY A 61 12.67 -0.75 5.49
CA GLY A 61 11.65 0.28 5.46
C GLY A 61 12.16 1.58 6.06
N GLU A 62 11.26 2.52 6.25
CA GLU A 62 11.54 3.77 6.94
C GLU A 62 10.46 4.08 7.99
N LEU A 63 10.87 4.67 9.10
CA LEU A 63 10.01 5.39 10.02
C LEU A 63 10.21 6.88 9.75
N LYS A 64 9.20 7.59 9.27
CA LYS A 64 9.35 9.00 8.85
C LYS A 64 8.23 9.89 9.33
N ASP A 65 8.54 11.18 9.41
CA ASP A 65 7.58 12.28 9.59
C ASP A 65 7.94 13.42 8.62
N GLY A 66 7.49 14.65 8.92
CA GLY A 66 7.80 15.82 8.08
C GLY A 66 9.20 16.39 8.28
N TYR A 67 9.99 15.93 9.26
CA TYR A 67 11.28 16.51 9.62
C TYR A 67 12.44 15.55 9.44
N HIS A 68 12.19 14.24 9.52
CA HIS A 68 13.22 13.23 9.40
C HIS A 68 12.67 11.91 8.86
N ARG A 69 13.60 11.06 8.41
CA ARG A 69 13.35 9.64 8.13
C ARG A 69 14.44 8.79 8.74
N THR A 70 14.04 7.75 9.45
CA THR A 70 14.92 6.71 9.98
C THR A 70 14.73 5.47 9.15
N ARG A 71 15.67 5.20 8.26
CA ARG A 71 15.68 3.94 7.49
C ARG A 71 16.13 2.83 8.41
N PHE A 72 15.44 1.70 8.38
CA PHE A 72 15.87 0.49 9.07
C PHE A 72 16.09 -0.65 8.07
N ARG A 73 17.03 -1.53 8.41
CA ARG A 73 17.31 -2.77 7.70
C ARG A 73 17.52 -3.87 8.74
N ILE A 74 16.75 -4.93 8.63
CA ILE A 74 16.89 -6.15 9.42
C ILE A 74 17.59 -7.16 8.52
N GLU A 75 18.80 -7.55 8.86
CA GLU A 75 19.61 -8.48 8.08
C GLU A 75 20.33 -9.41 9.06
N GLN A 76 20.32 -10.72 8.81
CA GLN A 76 20.90 -11.72 9.71
C GLN A 76 20.32 -11.66 11.15
N GLY A 77 19.10 -11.15 11.31
CA GLY A 77 18.43 -10.97 12.61
C GLY A 77 18.87 -9.74 13.41
N GLU A 78 19.73 -8.88 12.86
CA GLU A 78 20.18 -7.64 13.48
C GLU A 78 19.50 -6.42 12.84
N VAL A 79 19.15 -5.42 13.65
CA VAL A 79 18.58 -4.16 13.16
C VAL A 79 19.69 -3.13 12.98
N ARG A 80 19.74 -2.54 11.79
CA ARG A 80 20.60 -1.39 11.47
C ARG A 80 19.72 -0.21 11.09
N THR A 81 20.08 0.97 11.58
CA THR A 81 19.33 2.20 11.34
C THR A 81 20.21 3.29 10.75
N ARG A 82 19.57 4.24 10.07
CA ARG A 82 20.19 5.47 9.63
C ARG A 82 19.15 6.58 9.54
N THR A 83 19.33 7.61 10.33
CA THR A 83 18.46 8.77 10.39
C THR A 83 18.97 9.88 9.47
N GLU A 84 18.07 10.41 8.65
CA GLU A 84 18.30 11.56 7.80
C GLU A 84 17.35 12.68 8.22
N LEU A 85 17.92 13.86 8.51
CA LEU A 85 17.16 15.06 8.83
C LEU A 85 16.92 15.87 7.55
N PHE A 86 15.68 16.27 7.33
CA PHE A 86 15.34 17.11 6.19
C PHE A 86 15.80 18.56 6.42
N LYS A 87 16.22 19.21 5.33
CA LYS A 87 16.62 20.62 5.39
C LYS A 87 15.44 21.56 5.61
N GLN A 88 14.26 21.15 5.13
CA GLN A 88 12.99 21.84 5.30
C GLN A 88 11.93 20.78 5.59
N PRO A 89 10.83 21.15 6.28
CA PRO A 89 9.75 20.21 6.51
C PRO A 89 9.15 19.72 5.20
N GLU A 90 9.11 18.41 5.01
CA GLU A 90 8.50 17.76 3.86
C GLU A 90 7.07 17.34 4.22
N TYR A 91 6.17 17.33 3.24
CA TYR A 91 4.90 16.63 3.41
C TYR A 91 5.14 15.15 3.16
N ALA A 92 5.21 14.37 4.23
CA ALA A 92 5.34 12.93 4.14
C ALA A 92 4.03 12.34 3.59
N ARG A 93 3.98 12.07 2.28
CA ARG A 93 2.91 11.23 1.72
C ARG A 93 3.20 9.79 2.08
N ALA A 94 2.21 9.13 2.67
CA ALA A 94 2.26 7.70 2.86
C ALA A 94 2.16 7.02 1.49
N ASN A 95 3.09 6.14 1.16
CA ASN A 95 3.03 5.37 -0.08
C ASN A 95 2.01 4.23 0.03
N ARG A 96 0.74 4.60 0.24
CA ARG A 96 -0.40 3.69 0.33
C ARG A 96 -1.46 4.14 -0.66
N TYR A 97 -1.93 3.19 -1.45
CA TYR A 97 -3.12 3.41 -2.23
C TYR A 97 -4.36 3.44 -1.33
N SER A 98 -5.08 4.55 -1.38
CA SER A 98 -6.42 4.67 -0.79
C SER A 98 -7.44 4.41 -1.90
N PRO A 99 -8.40 3.47 -1.73
CA PRO A 99 -9.46 3.24 -2.69
C PRO A 99 -10.13 4.54 -3.15
N GLY A 100 -10.14 4.79 -4.47
CA GLY A 100 -10.73 5.98 -5.09
C GLY A 100 -9.84 7.23 -5.09
N ALA A 101 -8.62 7.15 -4.55
CA ALA A 101 -7.58 8.14 -4.77
C ALA A 101 -6.75 7.78 -6.01
N PRO A 102 -5.93 8.69 -6.56
CA PRO A 102 -4.99 8.35 -7.62
C PRO A 102 -4.03 7.21 -7.20
N LYS A 103 -3.77 6.25 -8.10
CA LYS A 103 -2.78 5.19 -7.91
C LYS A 103 -1.40 5.70 -8.31
N GLN A 104 -0.48 5.70 -7.36
CA GLN A 104 0.92 6.07 -7.59
C GLN A 104 1.71 4.85 -8.10
N MET A 105 2.42 5.01 -9.21
CA MET A 105 3.34 4.01 -9.76
C MET A 105 4.68 4.68 -10.10
N GLY A 106 5.61 4.63 -9.14
CA GLY A 106 6.87 5.38 -9.20
C GLY A 106 6.65 6.87 -8.88
N GLU A 107 7.14 7.75 -9.76
CA GLU A 107 7.02 9.21 -9.61
C GLU A 107 5.78 9.79 -10.33
N THR A 108 4.83 8.92 -10.72
CA THR A 108 3.63 9.31 -11.44
C THR A 108 2.37 8.80 -10.72
N GLU A 109 1.40 9.67 -10.52
CA GLU A 109 0.05 9.34 -10.08
C GLU A 109 -0.86 9.16 -11.30
N TYR A 110 -1.76 8.19 -11.23
CA TYR A 110 -2.74 7.91 -12.26
C TYR A 110 -4.14 7.91 -11.67
N GLU A 111 -5.08 8.54 -12.35
CA GLU A 111 -6.48 8.61 -11.94
C GLU A 111 -7.37 8.27 -13.14
N VAL A 112 -8.45 7.54 -12.90
CA VAL A 112 -9.34 7.07 -13.96
C VAL A 112 -10.74 7.63 -13.76
N HIS A 113 -11.27 8.29 -14.78
CA HIS A 113 -12.61 8.85 -14.80
C HIS A 113 -13.46 8.21 -15.90
N GLY A 114 -14.78 8.17 -15.72
CA GLY A 114 -15.72 7.73 -16.75
C GLY A 114 -16.52 6.49 -16.36
N SER A 115 -17.22 5.90 -17.33
CA SER A 115 -18.08 4.75 -17.07
C SER A 115 -18.18 3.70 -18.20
N LEU A 116 -18.16 4.13 -19.45
CA LEU A 116 -18.09 3.24 -20.62
C LEU A 116 -17.07 3.74 -21.65
N ALA A 117 -16.67 5.00 -21.51
CA ALA A 117 -15.44 5.56 -22.04
C ALA A 117 -14.69 6.12 -20.85
N PHE A 118 -13.41 5.79 -20.75
CA PHE A 118 -12.56 6.08 -19.61
C PHE A 118 -11.47 7.06 -20.02
N GLU A 119 -11.29 8.10 -19.23
CA GLU A 119 -10.17 9.03 -19.33
C GLU A 119 -9.19 8.73 -18.19
N ILE A 120 -7.94 8.42 -18.55
CA ILE A 120 -6.85 8.17 -17.61
C ILE A 120 -5.94 9.38 -17.62
N THR A 121 -5.84 10.07 -16.49
CA THR A 121 -4.92 11.20 -16.32
C THR A 121 -3.68 10.74 -15.57
N SER A 122 -2.50 11.15 -16.06
CA SER A 122 -1.23 10.99 -15.37
C SER A 122 -0.77 12.33 -14.79
N ARG A 123 -0.18 12.30 -13.59
CA ARG A 123 0.41 13.46 -12.92
C ARG A 123 1.82 13.12 -12.44
N GLU A 124 2.82 13.87 -12.88
CA GLU A 124 4.19 13.73 -12.38
C GLU A 124 4.33 14.40 -11.02
N ILE A 125 4.96 13.72 -10.06
CA ILE A 125 5.19 14.26 -8.73
C ILE A 125 6.49 15.06 -8.75
N VAL A 126 6.38 16.38 -8.76
CA VAL A 126 7.53 17.31 -8.71
C VAL A 126 7.54 17.99 -7.35
N ASN A 127 8.57 17.74 -6.54
CA ASN A 127 8.69 18.27 -5.17
C ASN A 127 7.44 17.99 -4.30
N GLY A 128 6.85 16.81 -4.43
CA GLY A 128 5.65 16.40 -3.69
C GLY A 128 4.33 17.02 -4.18
N ILE A 129 4.36 17.74 -5.31
CA ILE A 129 3.18 18.33 -5.94
C ILE A 129 2.88 17.55 -7.23
N PRO A 130 1.68 16.96 -7.37
CA PRO A 130 1.29 16.26 -8.59
C PRO A 130 0.92 17.29 -9.67
N ILE A 131 1.65 17.27 -10.77
CA ILE A 131 1.46 18.16 -11.92
C ILE A 131 0.90 17.32 -13.08
N PRO A 132 -0.28 17.66 -13.64
CA PRO A 132 -0.81 16.95 -14.80
C PRO A 132 0.21 16.88 -15.95
N ALA A 133 0.45 15.67 -16.45
CA ALA A 133 1.46 15.39 -17.47
C ALA A 133 0.82 14.90 -18.78
N GLY A 134 -0.11 13.96 -18.70
CA GLY A 134 -0.76 13.43 -19.90
C GLY A 134 -2.12 12.80 -19.66
N VAL A 135 -2.84 12.58 -20.76
CA VAL A 135 -4.17 11.97 -20.79
C VAL A 135 -4.19 10.82 -21.79
N ALA A 136 -4.87 9.72 -21.47
CA ALA A 136 -5.19 8.62 -22.38
C ALA A 136 -6.70 8.32 -22.30
N ASN A 137 -7.28 7.77 -23.37
CA ASN A 137 -8.70 7.42 -23.40
C ASN A 137 -8.88 5.95 -23.79
N VAL A 138 -9.80 5.24 -23.15
CA VAL A 138 -10.13 3.84 -23.45
C VAL A 138 -11.65 3.68 -23.56
N THR A 139 -12.14 3.14 -24.66
CA THR A 139 -13.57 2.83 -24.86
C THR A 139 -13.72 1.33 -25.10
N PRO A 140 -13.88 0.53 -24.03
CA PRO A 140 -14.07 -0.91 -24.15
C PRO A 140 -15.46 -1.26 -24.70
N GLY A 141 -15.60 -2.47 -25.24
CA GLY A 141 -16.86 -2.99 -25.76
C GLY A 141 -17.81 -3.51 -24.68
N ILE A 142 -17.86 -2.85 -23.52
CA ILE A 142 -18.71 -3.26 -22.40
C ILE A 142 -19.99 -2.43 -22.36
N PHE A 143 -21.07 -3.00 -21.82
CA PHE A 143 -22.33 -2.31 -21.59
C PHE A 143 -23.08 -2.95 -20.42
N TYR A 144 -24.00 -2.19 -19.81
CA TYR A 144 -24.82 -2.68 -18.70
C TYR A 144 -25.89 -3.66 -19.19
N SER A 145 -26.13 -4.71 -18.41
CA SER A 145 -27.37 -5.48 -18.50
C SER A 145 -28.58 -4.56 -18.20
N ASP A 146 -29.73 -4.85 -18.83
CA ASP A 146 -30.93 -4.04 -18.64
C ASP A 146 -31.47 -4.10 -17.19
N SER A 147 -31.22 -5.20 -16.48
CA SER A 147 -31.56 -5.36 -15.05
C SER A 147 -30.75 -4.43 -14.15
N ALA A 148 -29.47 -4.24 -14.44
CA ALA A 148 -28.57 -3.40 -13.64
C ALA A 148 -28.80 -1.89 -13.83
N ARG A 149 -29.54 -1.47 -14.88
CA ARG A 149 -29.82 -0.05 -15.13
C ARG A 149 -30.78 0.58 -14.12
N GLN A 150 -31.56 -0.23 -13.39
CA GLN A 150 -32.60 0.26 -12.48
C GLN A 150 -32.08 0.53 -11.07
N ASP A 151 -30.96 -0.09 -10.69
CA ASP A 151 -30.37 0.09 -9.37
C ASP A 151 -29.22 1.11 -9.45
N ASN A 152 -29.29 2.15 -8.63
CA ASN A 152 -28.33 3.26 -8.65
C ASN A 152 -27.04 2.93 -7.85
N SER A 153 -26.79 1.64 -7.61
CA SER A 153 -25.70 1.12 -6.79
C SER A 153 -24.39 1.01 -7.58
N SER A 154 -23.27 0.92 -6.84
CA SER A 154 -21.90 0.93 -7.38
C SER A 154 -21.71 -0.16 -8.42
N ARG A 155 -21.24 0.23 -9.62
CA ARG A 155 -21.27 -0.62 -10.81
C ARG A 155 -20.01 -1.46 -11.04
N TYR A 156 -18.87 -1.07 -10.47
CA TYR A 156 -17.60 -1.78 -10.63
C TYR A 156 -17.30 -2.66 -9.42
N THR A 157 -16.45 -3.67 -9.61
CA THR A 157 -15.94 -4.48 -8.50
C THR A 157 -15.08 -3.62 -7.58
N ASN A 158 -14.15 -2.86 -8.14
CA ASN A 158 -13.22 -2.01 -7.40
C ASN A 158 -13.17 -0.60 -7.99
N PRO A 159 -12.58 0.37 -7.26
CA PRO A 159 -12.15 1.63 -7.89
C PRO A 159 -11.36 1.36 -9.17
N LEU A 160 -11.57 2.19 -10.18
CA LEU A 160 -11.05 1.96 -11.53
C LEU A 160 -9.52 1.86 -11.57
N GLU A 161 -8.81 2.49 -10.63
CA GLU A 161 -7.36 2.45 -10.53
C GLU A 161 -6.80 1.06 -10.18
N TYR A 162 -7.61 0.14 -9.64
CA TYR A 162 -7.22 -1.28 -9.52
C TYR A 162 -6.98 -1.92 -10.89
N GLY A 163 -7.56 -1.36 -11.94
CA GLY A 163 -7.33 -1.76 -13.31
C GLY A 163 -6.00 -1.32 -13.92
N LEU A 164 -5.21 -0.49 -13.22
CA LEU A 164 -3.96 0.07 -13.75
C LEU A 164 -2.73 -0.76 -13.33
N ALA A 165 -1.85 -1.02 -14.29
CA ALA A 165 -0.55 -1.64 -14.06
C ALA A 165 0.54 -0.99 -14.93
N LYS A 166 1.80 -1.02 -14.48
CA LYS A 166 2.95 -0.43 -15.19
C LYS A 166 4.07 -1.45 -15.35
N VAL A 167 4.52 -1.65 -16.59
CA VAL A 167 5.66 -2.52 -16.95
C VAL A 167 6.70 -1.65 -17.67
N GLY A 168 7.83 -1.40 -17.01
CA GLY A 168 8.79 -0.40 -17.49
C GLY A 168 8.12 0.97 -17.62
N ASP A 169 8.18 1.59 -18.79
CA ASP A 169 7.53 2.87 -19.08
C ASP A 169 6.11 2.73 -19.64
N ARG A 170 5.65 1.50 -19.91
CA ARG A 170 4.34 1.21 -20.51
C ARG A 170 3.29 1.07 -19.42
N VAL A 171 2.15 1.73 -19.60
CA VAL A 171 1.02 1.67 -18.65
C VAL A 171 -0.13 0.93 -19.32
N PHE A 172 -0.77 0.06 -18.57
CA PHE A 172 -1.88 -0.77 -19.02
C PHE A 172 -3.12 -0.50 -18.18
N PHE A 173 -4.27 -0.70 -18.78
CA PHE A 173 -5.57 -0.59 -18.14
C PHE A 173 -6.47 -1.77 -18.49
N THR A 174 -7.16 -2.32 -17.51
CA THR A 174 -8.35 -3.17 -17.66
C THR A 174 -9.47 -2.60 -16.81
N VAL A 175 -10.72 -2.77 -17.21
CA VAL A 175 -11.85 -2.28 -16.40
C VAL A 175 -12.19 -3.30 -15.31
N PRO A 176 -12.26 -2.90 -14.02
CA PRO A 176 -12.75 -3.76 -12.94
C PRO A 176 -14.28 -4.00 -13.03
N VAL A 177 -14.71 -4.78 -14.01
CA VAL A 177 -16.13 -5.03 -14.29
C VAL A 177 -16.77 -5.98 -13.27
N SER A 178 -18.00 -5.68 -12.85
CA SER A 178 -18.86 -6.62 -12.12
C SER A 178 -19.60 -7.57 -13.05
N ALA A 179 -20.34 -8.50 -12.46
CA ALA A 179 -21.24 -9.42 -13.17
C ALA A 179 -22.38 -8.70 -13.93
N ASP A 180 -22.61 -7.41 -13.67
CA ASP A 180 -23.65 -6.62 -14.33
C ASP A 180 -23.29 -6.16 -15.75
N PHE A 181 -22.01 -6.27 -16.12
CA PHE A 181 -21.52 -5.89 -17.44
C PHE A 181 -21.57 -7.05 -18.43
N GLN A 182 -21.92 -6.76 -19.67
CA GLN A 182 -21.87 -7.67 -20.80
C GLN A 182 -20.95 -7.12 -21.89
N GLY A 183 -20.69 -7.93 -22.92
CA GLY A 183 -19.83 -7.57 -24.05
C GLY A 183 -18.41 -8.09 -23.88
N ALA A 184 -17.42 -7.25 -24.18
CA ALA A 184 -16.01 -7.62 -24.09
C ALA A 184 -15.18 -6.49 -23.44
N SER A 185 -14.47 -6.85 -22.38
CA SER A 185 -13.40 -6.04 -21.79
C SER A 185 -12.07 -6.40 -22.46
N GLY A 186 -10.96 -5.87 -21.95
CA GLY A 186 -9.64 -6.19 -22.46
C GLY A 186 -8.52 -5.53 -21.67
N ILE A 187 -7.29 -5.84 -22.08
CA ILE A 187 -6.09 -5.19 -21.58
C ILE A 187 -5.65 -4.17 -22.64
N TYR A 188 -5.57 -2.91 -22.23
CA TYR A 188 -5.27 -1.79 -23.11
C TYR A 188 -3.94 -1.17 -22.71
N GLU A 189 -2.97 -1.16 -23.62
CA GLU A 189 -1.77 -0.34 -23.49
C GLU A 189 -2.14 1.12 -23.78
N LEU A 190 -1.85 1.99 -22.81
CA LEU A 190 -2.21 3.39 -22.85
C LEU A 190 -1.20 4.21 -23.64
N ASN A 191 -1.72 5.04 -24.55
CA ASN A 191 -0.95 6.03 -25.30
C ASN A 191 -1.31 7.43 -24.80
N PHE A 192 -0.45 8.02 -23.97
CA PHE A 192 -0.68 9.34 -23.39
C PHE A 192 -0.35 10.46 -24.39
N TYR A 193 -1.17 11.51 -24.40
CA TYR A 193 -0.87 12.80 -25.03
C TYR A 193 -0.77 13.91 -23.98
N GLU A 194 -0.10 15.00 -24.32
CA GLU A 194 0.17 16.13 -23.41
C GLU A 194 -1.12 16.72 -22.83
N TRP A 195 -1.16 16.86 -21.50
CA TRP A 195 -2.30 17.45 -20.81
C TRP A 195 -2.49 18.93 -21.19
N GLY A 196 -3.75 19.38 -21.29
CA GLY A 196 -4.09 20.79 -21.57
C GLY A 196 -3.94 21.20 -23.04
N ARG A 197 -3.34 20.37 -23.89
CA ARG A 197 -3.43 20.53 -25.35
C ARG A 197 -4.65 19.78 -25.86
N VAL A 198 -5.56 20.50 -26.52
CA VAL A 198 -6.56 19.85 -27.38
C VAL A 198 -5.77 19.26 -28.55
N PRO A 199 -5.78 17.94 -28.75
CA PRO A 199 -5.10 17.36 -29.91
C PRO A 199 -5.66 17.98 -31.18
N THR A 200 -4.78 18.58 -31.98
CA THR A 200 -5.12 19.10 -33.32
C THR A 200 -5.33 17.97 -34.34
N GLU A 201 -4.93 16.75 -33.95
CA GLU A 201 -5.05 15.49 -34.70
C GLU A 201 -6.00 14.52 -33.96
N GLU A 202 -6.27 13.36 -34.56
CA GLU A 202 -7.01 12.27 -33.91
C GLU A 202 -6.31 11.87 -32.58
N LYS A 203 -7.10 11.72 -31.51
CA LYS A 203 -6.58 11.29 -30.21
C LYS A 203 -5.85 9.94 -30.36
N PRO A 204 -4.66 9.77 -29.74
CA PRO A 204 -3.97 8.49 -29.74
C PRO A 204 -4.90 7.39 -29.25
N VAL A 205 -5.07 6.35 -30.07
CA VAL A 205 -5.90 5.20 -29.74
C VAL A 205 -5.04 4.22 -28.93
N PRO A 206 -5.52 3.73 -27.77
CA PRO A 206 -4.82 2.71 -26.99
C PRO A 206 -4.74 1.40 -27.77
N ARG A 207 -3.65 0.65 -27.60
CA ARG A 207 -3.52 -0.67 -28.22
C ARG A 207 -4.17 -1.72 -27.33
N LYS A 208 -5.24 -2.38 -27.78
CA LYS A 208 -5.79 -3.56 -27.11
C LYS A 208 -4.85 -4.75 -27.35
N ILE A 209 -4.26 -5.30 -26.28
CA ILE A 209 -3.32 -6.43 -26.37
C ILE A 209 -4.01 -7.76 -26.11
N ALA A 210 -5.06 -7.77 -25.28
CA ALA A 210 -5.85 -8.96 -25.00
C ALA A 210 -7.33 -8.60 -24.87
N GLU A 211 -8.20 -9.52 -25.25
CA GLU A 211 -9.65 -9.42 -25.09
C GLU A 211 -10.11 -10.35 -23.97
N ILE A 212 -11.06 -9.88 -23.15
CA ILE A 212 -11.67 -10.65 -22.07
C ILE A 212 -13.18 -10.62 -22.30
N GLY A 213 -13.72 -11.73 -22.80
CA GLY A 213 -15.15 -11.90 -23.03
C GLY A 213 -15.94 -11.95 -21.72
N LEU A 214 -17.13 -11.36 -21.72
CA LEU A 214 -18.06 -11.31 -20.58
C LEU A 214 -19.32 -12.16 -20.87
N GLU A 215 -19.18 -13.23 -21.65
CA GLU A 215 -20.30 -14.09 -22.03
C GLU A 215 -20.96 -14.77 -20.82
N ALA A 216 -20.17 -15.06 -19.78
CA ALA A 216 -20.65 -15.59 -18.51
C ALA A 216 -21.71 -14.69 -17.84
N ASN A 217 -21.75 -13.39 -18.17
CA ASN A 217 -22.68 -12.41 -17.60
C ASN A 217 -24.00 -12.30 -18.39
N GLN A 218 -24.14 -13.00 -19.52
CA GLN A 218 -25.35 -12.94 -20.35
C GLN A 218 -26.50 -13.79 -19.81
N SER A 219 -26.18 -14.90 -19.15
CA SER A 219 -27.16 -15.93 -18.78
C SER A 219 -28.05 -15.53 -17.59
N GLY A 220 -27.62 -14.55 -16.78
CA GLY A 220 -28.22 -14.28 -15.47
C GLY A 220 -28.20 -15.50 -14.53
N GLN A 221 -27.43 -16.54 -14.88
CA GLN A 221 -27.29 -17.80 -14.15
C GLN A 221 -25.84 -17.95 -13.70
N GLY A 222 -25.63 -18.13 -12.40
CA GLY A 222 -24.29 -18.17 -11.78
C GLY A 222 -23.87 -16.81 -11.21
N SER A 223 -22.67 -16.73 -10.65
CA SER A 223 -22.11 -15.50 -10.09
C SER A 223 -21.49 -14.57 -11.14
N GLY A 224 -21.47 -14.99 -12.41
CA GLY A 224 -20.86 -14.25 -13.51
C GLY A 224 -19.33 -14.21 -13.43
N LEU A 225 -18.74 -13.47 -14.36
CA LEU A 225 -17.33 -13.12 -14.42
C LEU A 225 -17.17 -11.67 -13.94
N GLU A 226 -16.32 -11.51 -12.93
CA GLU A 226 -15.95 -10.22 -12.35
C GLU A 226 -14.44 -10.00 -12.46
N ILE A 227 -13.99 -8.89 -13.05
CA ILE A 227 -12.58 -8.51 -13.07
C ILE A 227 -12.33 -7.65 -11.83
N LEU A 228 -11.45 -8.08 -10.93
CA LEU A 228 -11.17 -7.34 -9.69
C LEU A 228 -10.11 -6.26 -9.88
N GLY A 229 -9.15 -6.49 -10.78
CA GLY A 229 -8.03 -5.59 -11.03
C GLY A 229 -6.93 -6.25 -11.84
N MET A 230 -5.81 -5.54 -11.98
CA MET A 230 -4.62 -6.01 -12.69
C MET A 230 -3.34 -5.50 -12.01
N GLU A 231 -2.34 -6.37 -11.94
CA GLU A 231 -1.02 -6.03 -11.42
C GLU A 231 0.08 -6.38 -12.44
N ALA A 232 1.18 -5.63 -12.40
CA ALA A 232 2.39 -5.96 -13.16
C ALA A 232 3.29 -6.87 -12.33
N VAL A 233 3.80 -7.96 -12.92
CA VAL A 233 4.70 -8.91 -12.27
C VAL A 233 5.93 -9.12 -13.15
N GLY A 234 7.02 -8.40 -12.85
CA GLY A 234 8.17 -8.32 -13.75
C GLY A 234 7.77 -7.71 -15.10
N SER A 235 7.95 -8.46 -16.19
CA SER A 235 7.54 -8.07 -17.55
C SER A 235 6.13 -8.53 -17.94
N LYS A 236 5.38 -9.13 -17.02
CA LYS A 236 4.08 -9.78 -17.27
C LYS A 236 2.95 -9.00 -16.60
N LEU A 237 1.71 -9.30 -17.00
CA LEU A 237 0.49 -8.77 -16.39
C LEU A 237 -0.30 -9.90 -15.75
N ALA A 238 -0.84 -9.66 -14.56
CA ALA A 238 -1.70 -10.56 -13.82
C ALA A 238 -3.09 -9.94 -13.71
N VAL A 239 -4.10 -10.56 -14.32
CA VAL A 239 -5.50 -10.14 -14.20
C VAL A 239 -6.19 -11.02 -13.17
N LEU A 240 -6.86 -10.38 -12.21
CA LEU A 240 -7.57 -11.04 -11.12
C LEU A 240 -9.06 -11.14 -11.50
N ILE A 241 -9.58 -12.36 -11.59
CA ILE A 241 -10.95 -12.64 -12.04
C ILE A 241 -11.65 -13.49 -10.98
N ALA A 242 -12.80 -13.04 -10.47
CA ALA A 242 -13.71 -13.87 -9.70
C ALA A 242 -14.78 -14.45 -10.63
N GLU A 243 -14.94 -15.77 -10.62
CA GLU A 243 -15.92 -16.48 -11.45
C GLU A 243 -16.28 -17.82 -10.78
N ASP A 244 -17.57 -18.14 -10.71
CA ASP A 244 -18.09 -19.41 -10.16
C ASP A 244 -17.54 -19.75 -8.76
N ASN A 245 -17.47 -18.76 -7.87
CA ASN A 245 -16.94 -18.91 -6.51
C ASN A 245 -15.47 -19.38 -6.48
N ARG A 246 -14.68 -18.90 -7.44
CA ARG A 246 -13.24 -19.11 -7.56
C ARG A 246 -12.56 -17.79 -7.90
N LEU A 247 -11.34 -17.62 -7.40
CA LEU A 247 -10.45 -16.55 -7.82
C LEU A 247 -9.44 -17.12 -8.81
N LYS A 248 -9.46 -16.61 -10.03
CA LYS A 248 -8.56 -16.95 -11.12
C LYS A 248 -7.54 -15.83 -11.27
N ILE A 249 -6.27 -16.19 -11.29
CA ILE A 249 -5.17 -15.28 -11.61
C ILE A 249 -4.66 -15.68 -12.98
N ARG A 250 -4.96 -14.84 -13.98
CA ARG A 250 -4.58 -15.09 -15.37
C ARG A 250 -3.38 -14.24 -15.76
N GLY A 251 -2.33 -14.88 -16.23
CA GLY A 251 -1.10 -14.22 -16.64
C GLY A 251 -1.10 -13.89 -18.13
N PHE A 252 -0.56 -12.74 -18.50
CA PHE A 252 -0.42 -12.29 -19.88
C PHE A 252 0.98 -11.74 -20.13
N ASP A 253 1.50 -11.99 -21.32
CA ASP A 253 2.68 -11.30 -21.82
C ASP A 253 2.32 -9.84 -22.13
N SER A 254 3.11 -8.89 -21.62
CA SER A 254 2.79 -7.47 -21.75
C SER A 254 3.06 -6.92 -23.16
N GLU A 255 3.84 -7.61 -23.99
CA GLU A 255 4.17 -7.19 -25.35
C GLU A 255 3.16 -7.74 -26.36
N SER A 256 2.99 -9.06 -26.39
CA SER A 256 2.15 -9.77 -27.35
C SER A 256 0.68 -9.85 -26.92
N GLY A 257 0.40 -9.82 -25.61
CA GLY A 257 -0.92 -10.09 -25.05
C GLY A 257 -1.27 -11.58 -24.99
N GLU A 258 -0.32 -12.47 -25.27
CA GLU A 258 -0.51 -13.92 -25.15
C GLU A 258 -0.77 -14.33 -23.69
N GLN A 259 -1.74 -15.22 -23.48
CA GLN A 259 -2.01 -15.78 -22.16
C GLN A 259 -0.92 -16.79 -21.77
N LEU A 260 -0.25 -16.54 -20.64
CA LEU A 260 0.88 -17.33 -20.14
C LEU A 260 0.45 -18.48 -19.22
N GLY A 261 -0.81 -18.49 -18.78
CA GLY A 261 -1.35 -19.50 -17.86
C GLY A 261 -2.39 -18.91 -16.93
N GLU A 262 -2.94 -19.77 -16.07
CA GLU A 262 -3.91 -19.39 -15.05
C GLU A 262 -3.72 -20.25 -13.80
N ALA A 263 -3.76 -19.62 -12.62
CA ALA A 263 -3.87 -20.31 -11.34
C ALA A 263 -5.26 -20.06 -10.75
N VAL A 264 -5.84 -21.09 -10.14
CA VAL A 264 -7.20 -21.04 -9.58
C VAL A 264 -7.15 -21.28 -8.08
N ILE A 265 -7.73 -20.37 -7.31
CA ILE A 265 -8.06 -20.57 -5.91
C ILE A 265 -9.51 -21.03 -5.84
N PRO A 266 -9.76 -22.30 -5.47
CA PRO A 266 -11.12 -22.76 -5.24
C PRO A 266 -11.68 -22.11 -3.96
N GLU A 267 -13.02 -22.06 -3.89
CA GLU A 267 -13.76 -21.63 -2.70
C GLU A 267 -13.53 -20.15 -2.34
N PHE A 268 -13.41 -19.29 -3.35
CA PHE A 268 -13.31 -17.85 -3.15
C PHE A 268 -14.66 -17.20 -3.49
N ARG A 269 -15.36 -16.72 -2.47
CA ARG A 269 -16.68 -16.09 -2.62
C ARG A 269 -16.61 -14.62 -2.28
N LEU A 270 -17.29 -13.77 -3.04
CA LEU A 270 -17.36 -12.34 -2.77
C LEU A 270 -18.58 -12.00 -1.91
N VAL A 271 -18.41 -11.06 -0.98
CA VAL A 271 -19.49 -10.54 -0.13
C VAL A 271 -20.54 -9.81 -0.97
N GLY A 272 -21.83 -9.96 -0.61
CA GLY A 272 -22.89 -9.08 -1.11
C GLY A 272 -23.30 -9.27 -2.58
N ARG A 273 -22.89 -10.36 -3.23
CA ARG A 273 -23.29 -10.66 -4.62
C ARG A 273 -24.69 -11.29 -4.65
N THR A 274 -25.64 -10.55 -5.22
CA THR A 274 -27.07 -10.89 -5.36
C THR A 274 -27.27 -12.07 -6.32
N GLY A 275 -28.18 -12.99 -5.99
CA GLY A 275 -28.56 -14.12 -6.86
C GLY A 275 -27.79 -15.40 -6.61
N ASP A 276 -26.70 -15.36 -5.84
CA ASP A 276 -26.04 -16.57 -5.39
C ASP A 276 -26.73 -17.04 -4.10
N GLN A 277 -27.75 -17.90 -4.22
CA GLN A 277 -28.35 -18.61 -3.07
C GLN A 277 -27.26 -19.31 -2.23
N GLN A 278 -26.08 -19.56 -2.81
CA GLN A 278 -24.92 -20.08 -2.10
C GLN A 278 -24.26 -19.08 -1.16
N THR A 279 -24.34 -17.76 -1.36
CA THR A 279 -23.77 -16.77 -0.43
C THR A 279 -24.62 -16.66 0.83
N GLU A 280 -25.94 -16.58 0.69
CA GLU A 280 -26.86 -16.63 1.84
C GLU A 280 -26.77 -17.98 2.58
N GLN A 281 -26.61 -19.09 1.84
CA GLN A 281 -26.35 -20.40 2.45
C GLN A 281 -24.93 -20.54 3.01
N ALA A 282 -23.94 -19.83 2.48
CA ALA A 282 -22.55 -19.82 2.94
C ALA A 282 -22.47 -19.10 4.27
N GLU A 283 -23.10 -17.93 4.39
CA GLU A 283 -23.29 -17.24 5.67
C GLU A 283 -24.01 -18.15 6.67
N ALA A 284 -25.08 -18.84 6.26
CA ALA A 284 -25.78 -19.82 7.10
C ALA A 284 -24.93 -21.07 7.47
N LYS A 285 -23.86 -21.34 6.73
CA LYS A 285 -22.93 -22.47 6.92
C LYS A 285 -21.58 -22.05 7.49
N ASN A 286 -21.41 -20.78 7.90
CA ASN A 286 -20.13 -20.21 8.35
C ASN A 286 -18.97 -20.42 7.36
N LEU A 287 -19.25 -20.34 6.06
CA LEU A 287 -18.18 -20.37 5.06
C LEU A 287 -17.60 -18.96 4.90
N GLU A 288 -16.28 -18.87 4.75
CA GLU A 288 -15.62 -17.58 4.56
C GLU A 288 -16.02 -16.94 3.22
N VAL A 289 -16.31 -15.65 3.28
CA VAL A 289 -16.53 -14.77 2.12
C VAL A 289 -15.50 -13.64 2.17
N TYR A 290 -15.15 -13.05 1.04
CA TYR A 290 -14.07 -12.07 0.92
C TYR A 290 -14.57 -10.78 0.27
N HIS A 291 -13.95 -9.68 0.64
CA HIS A 291 -14.12 -8.44 -0.09
C HIS A 291 -13.36 -8.49 -1.41
N GLU A 292 -13.91 -7.80 -2.41
CA GLU A 292 -13.33 -7.67 -3.74
C GLU A 292 -12.07 -6.78 -3.75
N THR A 293 -11.94 -5.90 -2.76
CA THR A 293 -10.72 -5.13 -2.52
C THR A 293 -9.58 -6.03 -2.06
N TYR A 294 -8.39 -5.79 -2.61
CA TYR A 294 -7.18 -6.54 -2.29
C TYR A 294 -5.98 -5.62 -2.14
N THR A 295 -4.93 -6.10 -1.48
CA THR A 295 -3.61 -5.45 -1.50
C THR A 295 -2.62 -6.37 -2.19
N ALA A 296 -1.86 -5.83 -3.14
CA ALA A 296 -0.85 -6.57 -3.90
C ALA A 296 0.57 -6.17 -3.49
N PHE A 297 1.46 -7.16 -3.43
CA PHE A 297 2.88 -6.98 -3.19
C PHE A 297 3.66 -7.79 -4.22
N VAL A 298 4.36 -7.07 -5.09
CA VAL A 298 5.07 -7.67 -6.23
C VAL A 298 6.56 -7.70 -5.92
N ASP A 299 7.16 -8.87 -6.14
CA ASP A 299 8.59 -9.01 -6.28
C ASP A 299 8.95 -9.21 -7.76
N PRO A 300 9.42 -8.17 -8.45
CA PRO A 300 9.71 -8.23 -9.87
C PRO A 300 10.96 -9.07 -10.18
N GLU A 301 11.91 -9.21 -9.24
CA GLU A 301 13.15 -9.95 -9.49
C GLU A 301 12.92 -11.46 -9.53
N ARG A 302 11.98 -11.94 -8.70
CA ARG A 302 11.59 -13.36 -8.68
C ARG A 302 10.26 -13.65 -9.38
N ASN A 303 9.64 -12.66 -10.00
CA ASN A 303 8.32 -12.76 -10.63
C ASN A 303 7.26 -13.33 -9.68
N ILE A 304 7.23 -12.86 -8.43
CA ILE A 304 6.24 -13.29 -7.44
C ILE A 304 5.20 -12.20 -7.22
N LEU A 305 3.92 -12.59 -7.22
CA LEU A 305 2.80 -11.75 -6.80
C LEU A 305 2.22 -12.29 -5.50
N ASN A 306 2.16 -11.45 -4.47
CA ASN A 306 1.47 -11.75 -3.23
C ASN A 306 0.19 -10.91 -3.13
N LEU A 307 -0.92 -11.51 -2.74
CA LEU A 307 -2.20 -10.82 -2.56
C LEU A 307 -2.71 -11.05 -1.13
N SER A 308 -3.38 -10.03 -0.60
CA SER A 308 -4.08 -10.04 0.67
C SER A 308 -5.52 -9.60 0.47
N PHE A 309 -6.46 -10.47 0.82
CA PHE A 309 -7.91 -10.20 0.79
C PHE A 309 -8.45 -10.16 2.21
N ASN A 310 -9.33 -9.20 2.50
CA ASN A 310 -10.05 -9.17 3.77
C ASN A 310 -11.22 -10.16 3.71
N ALA A 311 -11.37 -10.97 4.75
CA ALA A 311 -12.50 -11.89 4.89
C ALA A 311 -13.62 -11.26 5.72
N SER A 312 -14.85 -11.70 5.47
CA SER A 312 -16.07 -11.35 6.18
C SER A 312 -16.85 -12.65 6.54
N PRO A 313 -17.65 -12.65 7.61
CA PRO A 313 -17.65 -11.67 8.69
C PRO A 313 -16.36 -11.78 9.52
N SER A 314 -15.87 -10.63 9.97
CA SER A 314 -14.87 -10.54 11.03
C SER A 314 -15.58 -10.20 12.34
N GLU A 315 -15.42 -11.03 13.37
CA GLU A 315 -15.86 -10.68 14.72
C GLU A 315 -15.19 -9.37 15.16
N PRO A 316 -15.84 -8.53 16.00
CA PRO A 316 -15.20 -7.33 16.53
C PRO A 316 -13.83 -7.63 17.14
N GLY A 317 -12.79 -6.98 16.63
CA GLY A 317 -11.40 -7.17 17.08
C GLY A 317 -10.64 -8.32 16.41
N GLU A 318 -11.29 -9.18 15.62
CA GLU A 318 -10.61 -10.15 14.77
C GLU A 318 -10.41 -9.58 13.37
N LEU A 319 -9.21 -9.73 12.79
CA LEU A 319 -9.01 -9.46 11.37
C LEU A 319 -8.72 -10.78 10.67
N LYS A 320 -9.63 -11.21 9.80
CA LYS A 320 -9.45 -12.42 9.00
C LYS A 320 -9.01 -12.04 7.59
N ARG A 321 -7.98 -12.72 7.08
CA ARG A 321 -7.45 -12.47 5.74
C ARG A 321 -7.14 -13.76 5.01
N MET A 322 -7.30 -13.76 3.69
CA MET A 322 -6.64 -14.72 2.82
C MET A 322 -5.37 -14.09 2.26
N LEU A 323 -4.23 -14.75 2.48
CA LEU A 323 -2.94 -14.42 1.89
C LEU A 323 -2.58 -15.48 0.86
N VAL A 324 -2.28 -15.06 -0.37
CA VAL A 324 -1.93 -15.98 -1.46
C VAL A 324 -0.72 -15.47 -2.22
N SER A 325 0.11 -16.39 -2.68
CA SER A 325 1.32 -16.08 -3.45
C SER A 325 1.33 -16.86 -4.75
N PHE A 326 1.75 -16.19 -5.82
CA PHE A 326 1.80 -16.73 -7.18
C PHE A 326 3.18 -16.51 -7.78
N ASP A 327 3.68 -17.54 -8.44
CA ASP A 327 4.94 -17.55 -9.17
C ASP A 327 4.65 -17.45 -10.67
N PHE A 328 5.26 -16.45 -11.32
CA PHE A 328 5.14 -16.14 -12.73
C PHE A 328 6.42 -16.48 -13.53
N SER A 329 7.35 -17.23 -12.95
CA SER A 329 8.62 -17.57 -13.61
C SER A 329 8.42 -18.52 -14.80
N ASP A 330 7.51 -19.49 -14.67
CA ASP A 330 7.14 -20.47 -15.69
C ASP A 330 5.62 -20.67 -15.70
N GLY A 331 4.93 -19.84 -16.49
CA GLY A 331 3.46 -19.75 -16.47
C GLY A 331 2.93 -19.02 -15.24
N VAL A 332 1.78 -19.48 -14.69
CA VAL A 332 1.20 -18.93 -13.45
C VAL A 332 0.89 -20.07 -12.49
N ARG A 333 1.54 -20.07 -11.32
CA ARG A 333 1.39 -21.13 -10.31
C ARG A 333 1.15 -20.56 -8.93
N MET A 334 0.13 -21.03 -8.23
CA MET A 334 -0.05 -20.72 -6.81
C MET A 334 1.02 -21.47 -6.00
N VAL A 335 1.80 -20.73 -5.22
CA VAL A 335 2.90 -21.28 -4.39
C VAL A 335 2.60 -21.21 -2.90
N ASN A 336 1.62 -20.39 -2.49
CA ASN A 336 1.16 -20.34 -1.11
C ASN A 336 -0.32 -19.93 -1.04
N LYS A 337 -1.05 -20.49 -0.06
CA LYS A 337 -2.38 -20.04 0.38
C LYS A 337 -2.45 -20.17 1.89
N LEU A 338 -2.84 -19.09 2.56
CA LEU A 338 -2.96 -19.00 4.02
C LEU A 338 -4.24 -18.25 4.39
N GLN A 339 -5.05 -18.85 5.25
CA GLN A 339 -6.12 -18.15 5.97
C GLN A 339 -5.55 -17.70 7.31
N TRP A 340 -5.53 -16.40 7.55
CA TRP A 340 -4.87 -15.79 8.69
C TRP A 340 -5.86 -15.00 9.54
N THR A 341 -6.01 -15.41 10.80
CA THR A 341 -6.68 -14.62 11.83
C THR A 341 -5.64 -13.84 12.62
N ILE A 342 -5.77 -12.51 12.65
CA ILE A 342 -4.89 -11.62 13.38
C ILE A 342 -5.53 -11.28 14.72
N GLU A 343 -4.84 -11.65 15.80
CA GLU A 343 -5.28 -11.40 17.18
C GLU A 343 -4.44 -10.33 17.90
N ASP A 344 -3.39 -9.83 17.23
CA ASP A 344 -2.37 -8.98 17.83
C ASP A 344 -2.74 -7.50 18.03
N GLY A 345 -3.87 -7.09 17.47
CA GLY A 345 -4.26 -5.69 17.39
C GLY A 345 -5.32 -5.45 16.33
N ASP A 346 -5.72 -4.19 16.23
CA ASP A 346 -6.69 -3.72 15.24
C ASP A 346 -5.98 -3.13 14.02
N GLU A 347 -6.70 -3.06 12.90
CA GLU A 347 -6.17 -2.46 11.67
C GLU A 347 -6.00 -0.95 11.87
N ASP A 348 -4.84 -0.43 11.49
CA ASP A 348 -4.61 1.01 11.43
C ASP A 348 -5.09 1.54 10.07
N ASN A 349 -6.32 2.05 10.03
CA ASN A 349 -6.90 2.57 8.80
C ASN A 349 -6.24 3.86 8.31
N PHE A 350 -5.44 4.54 9.14
CA PHE A 350 -4.83 5.83 8.81
C PHE A 350 -3.39 5.67 8.32
N SER A 351 -2.56 5.02 9.12
CA SER A 351 -1.12 4.85 8.85
C SER A 351 -0.68 3.39 8.81
N GLY A 352 -1.64 2.48 8.73
CA GLY A 352 -1.36 1.05 8.61
C GLY A 352 -0.61 0.72 7.35
N MET A 353 0.51 0.04 7.51
CA MET A 353 1.28 -0.55 6.43
C MET A 353 1.26 -2.07 6.54
N MET A 354 1.37 -2.68 5.37
CA MET A 354 1.59 -4.11 5.22
C MET A 354 2.58 -4.29 4.08
N SER A 355 3.40 -5.34 4.15
CA SER A 355 4.24 -5.80 3.04
C SER A 355 4.34 -7.32 3.12
N MET A 356 4.41 -7.97 1.97
CA MET A 356 4.51 -9.43 1.86
C MET A 356 5.63 -9.80 0.91
N GLY A 357 6.33 -10.89 1.23
CA GLY A 357 7.27 -11.53 0.33
C GLY A 357 7.26 -13.04 0.52
N TYR A 358 7.35 -13.79 -0.59
CA TYR A 358 7.42 -15.25 -0.55
C TYR A 358 8.78 -15.72 -1.05
N ARG A 359 9.53 -16.42 -0.20
CA ARG A 359 10.89 -16.87 -0.46
C ARG A 359 11.16 -18.23 0.15
N ASP A 360 11.76 -19.11 -0.64
CA ASP A 360 12.29 -20.40 -0.19
C ASP A 360 11.28 -21.23 0.62
N GLY A 361 10.04 -21.28 0.11
CA GLY A 361 8.93 -22.02 0.74
C GLY A 361 8.18 -21.27 1.84
N LYS A 362 8.61 -20.05 2.20
CA LYS A 362 8.08 -19.28 3.32
C LYS A 362 7.42 -17.98 2.87
N LEU A 363 6.30 -17.65 3.51
CA LEU A 363 5.64 -16.35 3.36
C LEU A 363 6.01 -15.46 4.54
N TYR A 364 6.57 -14.30 4.27
CA TYR A 364 6.89 -13.28 5.25
C TYR A 364 5.89 -12.13 5.14
N VAL A 365 5.42 -11.65 6.28
CA VAL A 365 4.48 -10.53 6.37
C VAL A 365 5.01 -9.50 7.36
N LEU A 366 5.19 -8.27 6.89
CA LEU A 366 5.42 -7.10 7.73
C LEU A 366 4.09 -6.39 7.88
N LYS A 367 3.65 -6.07 9.10
CA LYS A 367 2.38 -5.37 9.30
C LYS A 367 2.44 -4.47 10.51
N THR A 368 1.88 -3.27 10.39
CA THR A 368 1.59 -2.42 11.54
C THR A 368 0.17 -2.63 12.02
N LEU A 369 -0.01 -2.72 13.34
CA LEU A 369 -1.31 -2.84 14.01
C LEU A 369 -1.42 -1.79 15.11
N ARG A 370 -2.65 -1.45 15.50
CA ARG A 370 -2.92 -0.69 16.72
C ARG A 370 -3.15 -1.65 17.88
N GLU A 371 -2.62 -1.34 19.05
CA GLU A 371 -2.98 -2.05 20.27
C GLU A 371 -4.49 -1.95 20.52
N ARG A 372 -5.14 -3.09 20.82
CA ARG A 372 -6.56 -3.14 21.21
C ARG A 372 -6.82 -2.21 22.39
N ASP A 373 -7.89 -1.42 22.31
CA ASP A 373 -8.30 -0.51 23.38
C ASP A 373 -9.52 -1.05 24.12
N ASP A 374 -9.31 -2.11 24.89
CA ASP A 374 -10.37 -2.77 25.65
C ASP A 374 -10.93 -1.89 26.79
N GLN A 375 -10.31 -0.73 27.04
CA GLN A 375 -10.60 0.15 28.17
C GLN A 375 -10.98 1.58 27.74
N GLU A 376 -11.15 1.84 26.44
CA GLU A 376 -11.44 3.18 25.90
C GLU A 376 -10.49 4.27 26.44
N ARG A 377 -9.20 3.91 26.62
CA ARG A 377 -8.18 4.81 27.19
C ARG A 377 -7.84 5.97 26.26
N TYR A 378 -8.07 5.79 24.96
CA TYR A 378 -7.68 6.77 23.95
C TYR A 378 -8.92 7.47 23.38
N ALA A 379 -9.00 8.79 23.55
CA ALA A 379 -10.08 9.59 22.98
C ALA A 379 -10.10 9.59 21.44
N TYR A 380 -8.98 9.24 20.81
CA TYR A 380 -8.83 9.18 19.36
C TYR A 380 -8.09 7.93 18.95
N ASP A 381 -8.64 7.27 17.95
CA ASP A 381 -8.18 6.00 17.42
C ASP A 381 -6.76 6.06 16.81
N ILE A 382 -6.33 7.23 16.37
CA ILE A 382 -4.99 7.51 15.83
C ILE A 382 -3.91 7.65 16.92
N LEU A 383 -4.34 7.87 18.17
CA LEU A 383 -3.47 7.96 19.35
C LEU A 383 -3.35 6.62 20.08
N ARG A 384 -3.78 5.52 19.47
CA ARG A 384 -3.55 4.19 20.03
C ARG A 384 -2.14 3.73 19.70
N PRO A 385 -1.40 3.14 20.65
CA PRO A 385 -0.06 2.63 20.41
C PRO A 385 -0.01 1.73 19.18
N LYS A 386 1.04 1.91 18.38
CA LYS A 386 1.27 1.17 17.16
C LYS A 386 2.34 0.12 17.40
N ARG A 387 2.13 -1.05 16.80
CA ARG A 387 3.05 -2.19 16.81
C ARG A 387 3.48 -2.50 15.39
N PHE A 388 4.76 -2.78 15.17
CA PHE A 388 5.27 -3.27 13.90
C PHE A 388 5.66 -4.73 14.04
N LEU A 389 4.90 -5.62 13.40
CA LEU A 389 5.03 -7.06 13.56
C LEU A 389 5.59 -7.70 12.29
N ILE A 390 6.44 -8.69 12.51
CA ILE A 390 7.09 -9.52 11.51
C ILE A 390 6.58 -10.94 11.71
N TYR A 391 5.95 -11.50 10.70
CA TYR A 391 5.47 -12.88 10.69
C TYR A 391 6.21 -13.67 9.62
N ALA A 392 6.55 -14.92 9.91
CA ALA A 392 7.01 -15.88 8.91
C ALA A 392 6.18 -17.16 9.01
N PHE A 393 5.66 -17.58 7.87
CA PHE A 393 4.83 -18.77 7.73
C PHE A 393 5.52 -19.78 6.81
N GLU A 394 5.40 -21.06 7.15
CA GLU A 394 5.74 -22.18 6.25
C GLU A 394 4.46 -22.98 6.01
N GLY A 395 3.93 -22.89 4.78
CA GLY A 395 2.56 -23.31 4.49
C GLY A 395 1.55 -22.52 5.33
N SER A 396 0.80 -23.21 6.20
CA SER A 396 -0.16 -22.60 7.12
C SER A 396 0.34 -22.41 8.54
N GLU A 397 1.58 -22.81 8.85
CA GLU A 397 2.13 -22.77 10.20
C GLU A 397 2.88 -21.46 10.43
N LEU A 398 2.58 -20.77 11.54
CA LEU A 398 3.34 -19.62 12.01
C LEU A 398 4.62 -20.09 12.71
N ILE A 399 5.75 -20.03 12.01
CA ILE A 399 7.05 -20.50 12.50
C ILE A 399 7.90 -19.41 13.17
N TYR A 400 7.58 -18.14 12.93
CA TYR A 400 8.22 -17.01 13.62
C TYR A 400 7.30 -15.79 13.72
N LYS A 401 7.36 -15.11 14.86
CA LYS A 401 6.73 -13.83 15.12
C LYS A 401 7.67 -12.94 15.93
N GLY A 402 7.97 -11.76 15.41
CA GLY A 402 8.75 -10.74 16.08
C GLY A 402 8.06 -9.38 16.03
N GLU A 403 8.49 -8.47 16.89
CA GLU A 403 8.08 -7.07 16.88
C GLU A 403 9.30 -6.17 16.75
N LEU A 404 9.27 -5.26 15.76
CA LEU A 404 10.26 -4.19 15.68
C LEU A 404 9.86 -3.10 16.69
N LYS A 405 10.53 -3.09 17.84
CA LYS A 405 10.34 -2.07 18.86
C LYS A 405 11.01 -0.78 18.42
N THR A 406 10.22 0.28 18.43
CA THR A 406 10.67 1.64 18.12
C THR A 406 10.21 2.63 19.18
N ASP A 407 10.77 3.83 19.15
CA ASP A 407 10.33 4.98 19.93
C ASP A 407 9.11 5.69 19.33
N LEU A 408 8.48 5.16 18.27
CA LEU A 408 7.28 5.73 17.63
C LEU A 408 6.16 6.06 18.63
N ASN A 409 5.95 5.20 19.64
CA ASN A 409 4.88 5.39 20.61
C ASN A 409 5.14 6.55 21.58
N ASP A 410 6.35 7.12 21.62
CA ASP A 410 6.63 8.34 22.39
C ASP A 410 5.91 9.56 21.78
N ASP A 411 5.67 9.56 20.46
CA ASP A 411 4.88 10.59 19.77
C ASP A 411 3.44 10.60 20.31
N ILE A 412 2.90 9.40 20.50
CA ILE A 412 1.55 9.17 21.00
C ILE A 412 1.44 9.60 22.46
N ILE A 413 2.40 9.19 23.30
CA ILE A 413 2.43 9.58 24.71
C ILE A 413 2.52 11.10 24.83
N ARG A 414 3.37 11.76 24.03
CA ARG A 414 3.45 13.22 23.99
C ARG A 414 2.11 13.83 23.62
N ALA A 415 1.47 13.34 22.56
CA ALA A 415 0.20 13.85 22.08
C ALA A 415 -0.93 13.73 23.12
N MET A 416 -1.00 12.62 23.85
CA MET A 416 -1.98 12.44 24.93
C MET A 416 -1.78 13.40 26.12
N ASN A 417 -0.54 13.84 26.35
CA ASN A 417 -0.21 14.75 27.44
C ASN A 417 -0.29 16.24 27.04
N LEU A 418 -0.49 16.55 25.76
CA LEU A 418 -0.78 17.91 25.33
C LEU A 418 -2.21 18.28 25.73
N ALA A 419 -2.37 19.46 26.33
CA ALA A 419 -3.71 19.98 26.62
C ALA A 419 -4.51 20.04 25.31
N PRO A 420 -5.74 19.49 25.26
CA PRO A 420 -6.53 19.51 24.04
C PRO A 420 -6.69 20.94 23.58
N ALA A 421 -6.33 21.23 22.33
CA ALA A 421 -6.60 22.52 21.74
C ALA A 421 -8.12 22.78 21.80
N ARG A 422 -8.53 24.05 21.90
CA ARG A 422 -9.95 24.43 21.78
C ARG A 422 -10.46 23.97 20.40
N GLY A 423 -11.09 22.80 20.33
CA GLY A 423 -11.51 22.16 19.08
C GLY A 423 -11.12 20.68 18.92
N GLY A 424 -10.35 20.10 19.84
CA GLY A 424 -10.00 18.67 19.81
C GLY A 424 -8.56 18.40 19.42
N PHE A 425 -8.29 17.18 18.95
CA PHE A 425 -6.97 16.74 18.51
C PHE A 425 -6.63 17.27 17.11
N SER A 426 -5.61 18.12 17.02
CA SER A 426 -5.06 18.58 15.74
C SER A 426 -4.02 17.58 15.27
N TYR A 427 -4.36 16.76 14.29
CA TYR A 427 -3.40 15.88 13.63
C TYR A 427 -2.64 16.65 12.54
N ASP A 428 -1.32 16.79 12.70
CA ASP A 428 -0.42 17.24 11.63
C ASP A 428 0.49 16.08 11.26
N GLN A 429 0.34 15.56 10.04
CA GLN A 429 1.16 14.45 9.51
C GLN A 429 2.67 14.76 9.55
N LYS A 430 3.08 16.02 9.65
CA LYS A 430 4.49 16.40 9.83
C LYS A 430 5.03 16.03 11.20
N GLU A 431 4.19 15.90 12.21
CA GLU A 431 4.57 15.67 13.60
C GLU A 431 4.45 14.21 14.05
N TYR A 432 3.74 13.36 13.29
CA TYR A 432 3.51 11.97 13.64
C TYR A 432 4.25 11.04 12.72
N ARG A 433 5.14 10.23 13.29
CA ARG A 433 5.88 9.24 12.52
C ARG A 433 4.97 8.10 12.06
N PHE A 434 5.29 7.54 10.89
CA PHE A 434 4.66 6.33 10.38
C PHE A 434 5.67 5.50 9.59
N PHE A 435 5.39 4.20 9.50
CA PHE A 435 6.19 3.29 8.69
C PHE A 435 5.87 3.48 7.20
N ASP A 436 6.88 3.39 6.34
CA ASP A 436 6.71 3.48 4.90
C ASP A 436 7.80 2.69 4.16
N GLN A 437 7.64 2.53 2.85
CA GLN A 437 8.59 1.87 1.93
C GLN A 437 9.02 0.47 2.40
N LEU A 438 8.09 -0.29 2.97
CA LEU A 438 8.36 -1.62 3.52
C LEU A 438 8.68 -2.63 2.42
N LYS A 439 9.77 -3.38 2.60
CA LYS A 439 10.22 -4.42 1.67
C LYS A 439 10.64 -5.70 2.38
N VAL A 440 10.41 -6.81 1.70
CA VAL A 440 10.91 -8.14 2.03
C VAL A 440 11.82 -8.58 0.86
N GLU A 441 13.12 -8.73 1.11
CA GLU A 441 14.17 -8.92 0.10
C GLU A 441 14.91 -10.24 0.26
#